data_AF-A0A915C313-F1
#
_entry.id   AF-A0A915C313-F1
#
_cell.length_a   1.000
_cell.length_b   1.000
_cell.length_c   1.000
_cell.angle_alpha   90.00
_cell.angle_beta   90.00
_cell.angle_gamma   90.00
#
_symmetry.space_group_name_H-M   'P 1'
#
loop_
_entity.id
_entity.type
_entity.pdbx_description
1 polymer ?
#
loop_
_entity_poly.entity_id
_entity_poly.type
_entity_poly.pdbx_seq_one_letter_code
_entity_poly.pdbx_strand_id
1 'polypeptide(L)'
;MSVLVLHMELTENWGAPDCIGLTSLQFLGPKGEILAANGCQITTSATSEISQRLLNGRNLTRNRDDMWLIPYVANGPPPRITITFPEPLPLLGICVWNYNASPEMSYAGVRSALLYVNGRPIVGPILLRKAPVIYQLQLLSTWGDEFYIGLNGIEFFDHHDEPIKLQPQNLAAFPESVNILPAVKGDPRTSENLIDGVNDTTSASHMWLTPVLPNRYARVFVIFDFPTYVSQIRVYNYRKTPERGVRHIAVSYEILQ
;
A
#
# COMPACT_ATOMS: atom_id res chain seq x y z
N MET A 1 -21.91 -0.12 22.90
CA MET A 1 -22.38 -1.50 23.13
C MET A 1 -21.37 -2.18 24.05
N SER A 2 -21.79 -2.98 25.02
CA SER A 2 -20.83 -3.72 25.86
C SER A 2 -20.50 -5.08 25.22
N VAL A 3 -19.23 -5.36 25.02
CA VAL A 3 -18.72 -6.52 24.27
C VAL A 3 -17.90 -7.40 25.19
N LEU A 4 -18.35 -8.64 25.36
CA LEU A 4 -17.63 -9.68 26.11
C LEU A 4 -16.91 -10.64 25.16
N VAL A 5 -17.51 -10.94 24.00
CA VAL A 5 -16.92 -11.82 22.99
C VAL A 5 -16.99 -11.15 21.63
N LEU A 6 -15.84 -11.07 20.97
CA LEU A 6 -15.71 -10.69 19.56
C LEU A 6 -15.31 -11.93 18.76
N HIS A 7 -15.98 -12.19 17.65
CA HIS A 7 -15.66 -13.32 16.78
C HIS A 7 -15.62 -12.90 15.32
N MET A 8 -14.59 -13.36 14.59
CA MET A 8 -14.37 -13.08 13.18
C MET A 8 -14.23 -14.38 12.40
N GLU A 9 -14.92 -14.49 11.28
CA GLU A 9 -14.68 -15.51 10.26
C GLU A 9 -14.07 -14.83 9.03
N LEU A 10 -12.83 -15.21 8.67
CA LEU A 10 -12.08 -14.63 7.56
C LEU A 10 -12.48 -15.35 6.27
N THR A 11 -13.26 -14.69 5.42
CA THR A 11 -13.91 -15.34 4.27
C THR A 11 -13.07 -15.31 3.01
N GLU A 12 -12.39 -14.19 2.75
CA GLU A 12 -11.54 -14.00 1.57
C GLU A 12 -10.26 -13.25 1.92
N ASN A 13 -9.16 -13.62 1.25
CA ASN A 13 -7.94 -12.82 1.18
C ASN A 13 -7.89 -12.00 -0.12
N TRP A 14 -6.79 -11.29 -0.35
CA TRP A 14 -6.59 -10.47 -1.54
C TRP A 14 -6.08 -11.23 -2.78
N GLY A 15 -5.97 -12.56 -2.71
CA GLY A 15 -5.58 -13.42 -3.84
C GLY A 15 -4.40 -14.36 -3.56
N ALA A 16 -3.94 -14.50 -2.31
CA ALA A 16 -2.92 -15.50 -2.00
C ALA A 16 -3.51 -16.92 -2.09
N PRO A 17 -2.79 -17.89 -2.68
CA PRO A 17 -3.35 -19.20 -3.00
C PRO A 17 -3.55 -20.11 -1.79
N ASP A 18 -2.75 -19.95 -0.74
CA ASP A 18 -2.57 -20.97 0.31
C ASP A 18 -2.56 -20.42 1.73
N CYS A 19 -2.68 -19.10 1.92
CA CYS A 19 -2.58 -18.49 3.24
C CYS A 19 -3.44 -17.25 3.44
N ILE A 20 -3.80 -16.98 4.69
CA ILE A 20 -4.49 -15.75 5.10
C ILE A 20 -3.95 -15.28 6.45
N GLY A 21 -3.88 -13.97 6.65
CA GLY A 21 -3.26 -13.42 7.85
C GLY A 21 -3.65 -11.99 8.17
N LEU A 22 -3.28 -11.58 9.37
CA LEU A 22 -3.38 -10.23 9.90
C LEU A 22 -2.08 -9.88 10.64
N THR A 23 -1.77 -8.60 10.73
CA THR A 23 -0.67 -8.10 11.56
C THR A 23 -1.12 -8.02 13.01
N SER A 24 -2.23 -7.33 13.29
CA SER A 24 -2.74 -7.18 14.65
C SER A 24 -4.20 -6.69 14.68
N LEU A 25 -4.78 -6.70 15.88
CA LEU A 25 -6.08 -6.16 16.22
C LEU A 25 -5.93 -5.15 17.37
N GLN A 26 -6.61 -4.01 17.28
CA GLN A 26 -6.73 -3.05 18.38
C GLN A 26 -8.18 -2.67 18.62
N PHE A 27 -8.49 -2.34 19.87
CA PHE A 27 -9.84 -2.05 20.32
C PHE A 27 -9.99 -0.56 20.64
N LEU A 28 -11.06 0.06 20.17
CA LEU A 28 -11.36 1.46 20.40
C LEU A 28 -12.48 1.63 21.41
N GLY A 29 -12.26 2.46 22.42
CA GLY A 29 -13.24 2.86 23.41
C GLY A 29 -14.15 4.00 22.93
N PRO A 30 -15.13 4.43 23.75
CA PRO A 30 -16.19 5.35 23.34
C PRO A 30 -15.70 6.75 22.91
N LYS A 31 -14.50 7.16 23.33
CA LYS A 31 -13.88 8.45 22.97
C LYS A 31 -12.79 8.29 21.90
N GLY A 32 -12.70 7.11 21.26
CA GLY A 32 -11.67 6.79 20.27
C GLY A 32 -10.31 6.43 20.89
N GLU A 33 -10.24 6.27 22.21
CA GLU A 33 -9.05 5.82 22.92
C GLU A 33 -8.77 4.33 22.67
N ILE A 34 -7.50 3.94 22.67
CA ILE A 34 -7.12 2.52 22.53
C ILE A 34 -7.36 1.83 23.88
N LEU A 35 -8.13 0.75 23.88
CA LEU A 35 -8.36 -0.11 25.04
C LEU A 35 -7.28 -1.20 25.09
N ALA A 36 -6.74 -1.44 26.29
CA ALA A 36 -5.75 -2.49 26.49
C ALA A 36 -6.37 -3.89 26.33
N ALA A 37 -5.67 -4.78 25.64
CA ALA A 37 -6.08 -6.19 25.47
C ALA A 37 -5.64 -7.10 26.64
N ASN A 38 -5.26 -6.52 27.78
CA ASN A 38 -4.72 -7.26 28.92
C ASN A 38 -5.73 -8.28 29.45
N GLY A 39 -5.27 -9.52 29.64
CA GLY A 39 -6.11 -10.61 30.15
C GLY A 39 -7.15 -11.16 29.15
N CYS A 40 -7.21 -10.62 27.93
CA CYS A 40 -8.07 -11.18 26.88
C CYS A 40 -7.59 -12.60 26.52
N GLN A 41 -8.54 -13.52 26.37
CA GLN A 41 -8.27 -14.84 25.82
C GLN A 41 -8.49 -14.79 24.32
N ILE A 42 -7.50 -15.23 23.55
CA ILE A 42 -7.60 -15.33 22.10
C ILE A 42 -7.52 -16.79 21.66
N THR A 43 -8.48 -17.19 20.83
CA THR A 43 -8.54 -18.50 20.19
C THR A 43 -8.61 -18.28 18.69
N THR A 44 -7.74 -18.94 17.93
CA THR A 44 -7.77 -18.87 16.47
C THR A 44 -7.76 -20.27 15.85
N SER A 45 -7.90 -20.35 14.53
CA SER A 45 -7.61 -21.58 13.77
C SER A 45 -6.13 -21.99 13.79
N ALA A 46 -5.24 -21.20 14.42
CA ALA A 46 -3.82 -21.48 14.62
C ALA A 46 -3.52 -21.98 16.04
N THR A 47 -2.25 -22.36 16.29
CA THR A 47 -1.73 -22.59 17.64
C THR A 47 -1.78 -21.32 18.51
N SER A 48 -1.85 -21.49 19.82
CA SER A 48 -1.96 -20.37 20.79
C SER A 48 -0.81 -19.37 20.72
N GLU A 49 0.43 -19.84 20.53
CA GLU A 49 1.62 -18.97 20.47
C GLU A 49 1.54 -17.94 19.34
N ILE A 50 1.20 -18.39 18.13
CA ILE A 50 1.05 -17.52 16.96
C ILE A 50 -0.16 -16.59 17.15
N SER A 51 -1.24 -17.07 17.79
CA SER A 51 -2.44 -16.28 18.05
C SER A 51 -2.17 -15.02 18.86
N GLN A 52 -1.24 -15.06 19.81
CA GLN A 52 -0.87 -13.91 20.65
C GLN A 52 -0.30 -12.74 19.85
N ARG A 53 0.23 -12.99 18.64
CA ARG A 53 0.74 -11.93 17.75
C ARG A 53 -0.35 -10.94 17.36
N LEU A 54 -1.61 -11.37 17.29
CA LEU A 54 -2.73 -10.48 16.99
C LEU A 54 -2.95 -9.40 18.07
N LEU A 55 -2.47 -9.61 19.30
CA LEU A 55 -2.68 -8.73 20.45
C LEU A 55 -1.38 -8.18 21.06
N ASN A 56 -0.24 -8.35 20.38
CA ASN A 56 1.08 -7.95 20.88
C ASN A 56 1.35 -6.43 20.85
N GLY A 57 0.45 -5.64 20.23
CA GLY A 57 0.56 -4.19 20.09
C GLY A 57 1.58 -3.70 19.06
N ARG A 58 2.28 -4.61 18.35
CA ARG A 58 3.26 -4.29 17.29
C ARG A 58 2.57 -4.16 15.94
N ASN A 59 1.79 -3.10 15.76
CA ASN A 59 0.97 -2.97 14.55
C ASN A 59 1.75 -2.48 13.32
N LEU A 60 2.74 -1.60 13.55
CA LEU A 60 3.56 -1.00 12.50
C LEU A 60 4.82 -1.85 12.29
N THR A 61 4.65 -3.04 11.73
CA THR A 61 5.73 -4.02 11.53
C THR A 61 5.59 -4.77 10.21
N ARG A 62 6.72 -5.20 9.65
CA ARG A 62 6.79 -6.18 8.55
C ARG A 62 7.54 -7.43 8.95
N ASN A 63 7.95 -7.53 10.22
CA ASN A 63 8.61 -8.71 10.74
C ASN A 63 7.56 -9.82 10.91
N ARG A 64 7.77 -10.95 10.22
CA ARG A 64 6.85 -12.09 10.24
C ARG A 64 6.67 -12.68 11.64
N ASP A 65 7.64 -12.50 12.53
CA ASP A 65 7.57 -12.97 13.91
C ASP A 65 6.57 -12.18 14.76
N ASP A 66 6.20 -10.98 14.32
CA ASP A 66 5.21 -10.14 14.97
C ASP A 66 3.80 -10.32 14.40
N MET A 67 3.65 -11.10 13.32
CA MET A 67 2.43 -11.16 12.50
C MET A 67 1.78 -12.56 12.55
N TRP A 68 0.46 -12.61 12.35
CA TRP A 68 -0.33 -13.84 12.34
C TRP A 68 -0.66 -14.27 10.90
N LEU A 69 -0.23 -15.47 10.51
CA LEU A 69 -0.48 -16.06 9.20
C LEU A 69 -0.78 -17.54 9.37
N ILE A 70 -1.78 -18.05 8.64
CA ILE A 70 -2.13 -19.47 8.66
C ILE A 70 -2.45 -20.00 7.26
N PRO A 71 -2.49 -21.34 7.07
CA PRO A 71 -3.00 -21.95 5.85
C PRO A 71 -4.45 -21.54 5.56
N TYR A 72 -4.76 -21.33 4.28
CA TYR A 72 -6.07 -20.95 3.78
C TYR A 72 -6.39 -21.74 2.53
N VAL A 73 -7.65 -22.16 2.40
CA VAL A 73 -8.16 -22.82 1.21
C VAL A 73 -9.40 -22.06 0.76
N ALA A 74 -9.36 -21.50 -0.44
CA ALA A 74 -10.51 -20.81 -1.02
C ALA A 74 -11.73 -21.73 -1.07
N ASN A 75 -12.91 -21.23 -0.70
CA ASN A 75 -14.16 -21.97 -0.55
C ASN A 75 -14.15 -23.09 0.52
N GLY A 76 -13.10 -23.19 1.33
CA GLY A 76 -13.06 -24.06 2.51
C GLY A 76 -13.72 -23.40 3.74
N PRO A 77 -13.71 -24.09 4.90
CA PRO A 77 -14.14 -23.49 6.16
C PRO A 77 -13.30 -22.24 6.48
N PRO A 78 -13.93 -21.10 6.81
CA PRO A 78 -13.20 -19.87 7.04
C PRO A 78 -12.34 -19.97 8.32
N PRO A 79 -11.10 -19.49 8.29
CA PRO A 79 -10.32 -19.26 9.50
C PRO A 79 -11.05 -18.37 10.49
N ARG A 80 -10.94 -18.70 11.77
CA ARG A 80 -11.65 -18.03 12.84
C ARG A 80 -10.71 -17.34 13.82
N ILE A 81 -11.13 -16.19 14.33
CA ILE A 81 -10.50 -15.48 15.44
C ILE A 81 -11.59 -15.18 16.46
N THR A 82 -11.43 -15.63 17.69
CA THR A 82 -12.32 -15.34 18.82
C THR A 82 -11.53 -14.67 19.92
N ILE A 83 -12.05 -13.56 20.44
CA ILE A 83 -11.46 -12.80 21.52
C ILE A 83 -12.50 -12.69 22.62
N THR A 84 -12.16 -13.19 23.80
CA THR A 84 -12.99 -13.09 25.00
C THR A 84 -12.33 -12.11 25.97
N PHE A 85 -13.04 -11.02 26.27
CA PHE A 85 -12.61 -10.02 27.23
C PHE A 85 -12.84 -10.55 28.66
N PRO A 86 -11.97 -10.23 29.63
CA PRO A 86 -12.16 -10.64 31.02
C PRO A 86 -13.42 -10.01 31.63
N GLU A 87 -13.77 -8.81 31.19
CA GLU A 87 -14.99 -8.08 31.55
C GLU A 87 -15.61 -7.45 30.30
N PRO A 88 -16.94 -7.23 30.27
CA PRO A 88 -17.60 -6.58 29.13
C PRO A 88 -17.07 -5.15 28.88
N LEU A 89 -16.49 -4.91 27.70
CA LEU A 89 -15.88 -3.62 27.33
C LEU A 89 -16.83 -2.73 26.50
N PRO A 90 -16.88 -1.41 26.74
CA PRO A 90 -17.64 -0.48 25.91
C PRO A 90 -16.89 -0.19 24.60
N LEU A 91 -17.00 -1.10 23.63
CA LEU A 91 -16.30 -1.01 22.35
C LEU A 91 -17.02 -0.05 21.38
N LEU A 92 -16.28 0.91 20.84
CA LEU A 92 -16.70 1.78 19.72
C LEU A 92 -16.38 1.12 18.37
N GLY A 93 -15.23 0.48 18.26
CA GLY A 93 -14.78 -0.14 17.01
C GLY A 93 -13.51 -0.97 17.19
N ILE A 94 -13.06 -1.53 16.07
CA ILE A 94 -11.81 -2.30 15.99
C ILE A 94 -10.93 -1.73 14.89
N CYS A 95 -9.63 -1.60 15.14
CA CYS A 95 -8.65 -1.40 14.09
C CYS A 95 -8.10 -2.78 13.71
N VAL A 96 -8.19 -3.11 12.43
CA VAL A 96 -7.66 -4.34 11.87
C VAL A 96 -6.43 -4.01 11.03
N TRP A 97 -5.28 -4.46 11.47
CA TRP A 97 -4.01 -4.26 10.76
C TRP A 97 -3.76 -5.47 9.88
N ASN A 98 -3.76 -5.24 8.56
CA ASN A 98 -3.73 -6.32 7.58
C ASN A 98 -2.32 -6.90 7.39
N TYR A 99 -2.21 -8.16 6.98
CA TYR A 99 -0.90 -8.81 6.76
C TYR A 99 -0.19 -8.19 5.56
N ASN A 100 1.03 -7.71 5.74
CA ASN A 100 1.81 -7.01 4.71
C ASN A 100 3.34 -7.21 4.82
N ALA A 101 3.81 -8.41 5.21
CA ALA A 101 5.24 -8.69 5.37
C ALA A 101 6.07 -8.31 4.11
N SER A 102 5.54 -8.58 2.91
CA SER A 102 6.10 -8.15 1.61
C SER A 102 4.97 -7.73 0.66
N PRO A 103 5.24 -7.07 -0.50
CA PRO A 103 4.19 -6.73 -1.46
C PRO A 103 3.48 -7.97 -2.01
N GLU A 104 4.22 -9.04 -2.24
CA GLU A 104 3.70 -10.33 -2.70
C GLU A 104 2.88 -10.98 -1.58
N MET A 105 3.39 -10.96 -0.35
CA MET A 105 2.69 -11.58 0.77
C MET A 105 1.50 -10.75 1.29
N SER A 106 1.39 -9.48 0.92
CA SER A 106 0.23 -8.67 1.28
C SER A 106 -1.07 -9.11 0.59
N TYR A 107 -0.98 -10.02 -0.39
CA TYR A 107 -2.13 -10.74 -0.93
C TYR A 107 -2.73 -11.76 0.05
N ALA A 108 -1.96 -12.19 1.06
CA ALA A 108 -2.46 -13.02 2.16
C ALA A 108 -3.24 -12.21 3.20
N GLY A 109 -3.26 -10.88 3.09
CA GLY A 109 -4.12 -10.05 3.93
C GLY A 109 -5.60 -10.37 3.74
N VAL A 110 -6.39 -10.20 4.79
CA VAL A 110 -7.85 -10.37 4.77
C VAL A 110 -8.48 -9.28 3.89
N ARG A 111 -9.34 -9.69 2.97
CA ARG A 111 -10.16 -8.81 2.12
C ARG A 111 -11.59 -8.69 2.66
N SER A 112 -12.14 -9.80 3.13
CA SER A 112 -13.53 -9.91 3.59
C SER A 112 -13.59 -10.76 4.85
N ALA A 113 -14.42 -10.35 5.81
CA ALA A 113 -14.68 -11.13 7.03
C ALA A 113 -16.12 -10.93 7.52
N LEU A 114 -16.68 -11.95 8.18
CA LEU A 114 -17.90 -11.82 8.97
C LEU A 114 -17.54 -11.51 10.42
N LEU A 115 -18.25 -10.56 11.03
CA LEU A 115 -17.99 -10.12 12.40
C LEU A 115 -19.20 -10.42 13.29
N TYR A 116 -18.96 -10.95 14.48
CA TYR A 116 -19.97 -11.27 15.47
C TYR A 116 -19.59 -10.66 16.81
N VAL A 117 -20.59 -10.10 17.50
CA VAL A 117 -20.46 -9.48 18.82
C VAL A 117 -21.41 -10.19 19.77
N ASN A 118 -20.87 -10.77 20.84
CA ASN A 118 -21.62 -11.58 21.81
C ASN A 118 -22.49 -12.65 21.11
N GLY A 119 -21.93 -13.30 20.08
CA GLY A 119 -22.61 -14.33 19.28
C GLY A 119 -23.61 -13.82 18.24
N ARG A 120 -23.85 -12.50 18.14
CA ARG A 120 -24.75 -11.91 17.14
C ARG A 120 -23.96 -11.37 15.96
N PRO A 121 -24.33 -11.70 14.70
CA PRO A 121 -23.64 -11.15 13.54
C PRO A 121 -23.86 -9.63 13.44
N ILE A 122 -22.82 -8.91 13.05
CA ILE A 122 -22.93 -7.58 12.47
C ILE A 122 -23.39 -7.77 11.01
N VAL A 123 -24.26 -6.90 10.53
CA VAL A 123 -24.91 -7.05 9.22
C VAL A 123 -23.87 -7.01 8.09
N GLY A 124 -23.77 -8.11 7.35
CA GLY A 124 -22.96 -8.25 6.15
C GLY A 124 -21.46 -8.46 6.41
N PRO A 125 -20.70 -8.82 5.35
CA PRO A 125 -19.25 -8.88 5.42
C PRO A 125 -18.63 -7.49 5.56
N ILE A 126 -17.63 -7.38 6.43
CA ILE A 126 -16.75 -6.22 6.49
C ILE A 126 -15.68 -6.35 5.40
N LEU A 127 -15.45 -5.28 4.65
CA LEU A 127 -14.40 -5.21 3.64
C LEU A 127 -13.18 -4.52 4.22
N LEU A 128 -12.04 -5.21 4.21
CA LEU A 128 -10.77 -4.74 4.73
C LEU A 128 -9.85 -4.39 3.57
N ARG A 129 -9.34 -3.16 3.56
CA ARG A 129 -8.42 -2.71 2.51
C ARG A 129 -7.07 -3.42 2.62
N LYS A 130 -6.48 -3.68 1.46
CA LYS A 130 -5.06 -4.00 1.39
C LYS A 130 -4.27 -2.71 1.68
N ALA A 131 -3.11 -2.85 2.29
CA ALA A 131 -2.18 -1.74 2.43
C ALA A 131 -1.69 -1.28 1.04
N PRO A 132 -1.77 0.02 0.71
CA PRO A 132 -1.39 0.50 -0.62
C PRO A 132 0.13 0.37 -0.83
N VAL A 133 0.52 0.12 -2.07
CA VAL A 133 1.93 -0.01 -2.47
C VAL A 133 2.34 1.25 -3.20
N ILE A 134 3.45 1.84 -2.78
CA ILE A 134 4.05 3.02 -3.40
C ILE A 134 5.37 2.62 -4.01
N TYR A 135 5.55 2.86 -5.31
CA TYR A 135 6.85 2.84 -5.97
C TYR A 135 7.42 4.25 -5.97
N GLN A 136 8.69 4.38 -5.57
CA GLN A 136 9.43 5.63 -5.66
C GLN A 136 10.56 5.48 -6.67
N LEU A 137 10.52 6.30 -7.71
CA LEU A 137 11.59 6.48 -8.68
C LEU A 137 12.37 7.73 -8.29
N GLN A 138 13.60 7.54 -7.80
CA GLN A 138 14.50 8.63 -7.42
C GLN A 138 15.51 8.87 -8.55
N LEU A 139 15.46 10.05 -9.15
CA LEU A 139 16.29 10.43 -10.28
C LEU A 139 17.59 11.04 -9.74
N LEU A 140 18.67 10.29 -9.84
CA LEU A 140 19.93 10.58 -9.11
C LEU A 140 20.85 11.55 -9.84
N SER A 141 20.81 11.56 -11.17
CA SER A 141 21.67 12.43 -11.99
C SER A 141 21.15 12.53 -13.42
N THR A 142 21.58 13.58 -14.11
CA THR A 142 21.31 13.82 -15.53
C THR A 142 22.47 13.31 -16.41
N TRP A 143 22.28 13.34 -17.73
CA TRP A 143 23.38 13.12 -18.69
C TRP A 143 24.30 14.33 -18.86
N GLY A 144 23.91 15.51 -18.38
CA GLY A 144 24.78 16.69 -18.42
C GLY A 144 24.15 18.03 -18.00
N ASP A 145 22.83 18.15 -17.86
CA ASP A 145 22.18 19.40 -17.42
C ASP A 145 22.20 19.52 -15.88
N GLU A 146 22.74 20.63 -15.36
CA GLU A 146 22.87 20.86 -13.91
C GLU A 146 21.57 21.38 -13.26
N PHE A 147 20.63 21.91 -14.05
CA PHE A 147 19.48 22.66 -13.56
C PHE A 147 18.16 21.91 -13.74
N TYR A 148 18.06 21.05 -14.76
CA TYR A 148 16.81 20.39 -15.12
C TYR A 148 17.01 18.90 -15.36
N ILE A 149 16.01 18.14 -14.94
CA ILE A 149 15.92 16.71 -15.18
C ILE A 149 14.52 16.34 -15.64
N GLY A 150 14.43 15.43 -16.61
CA GLY A 150 13.16 15.09 -17.23
C GLY A 150 13.10 13.67 -17.75
N LEU A 151 11.88 13.27 -18.11
CA LEU A 151 11.54 12.00 -18.74
C LEU A 151 10.47 12.26 -19.80
N ASN A 152 10.37 11.37 -20.78
CA ASN A 152 9.21 11.33 -21.67
C ASN A 152 8.05 10.62 -20.99
N GLY A 153 8.30 9.50 -20.31
CA GLY A 153 7.25 8.79 -19.58
C GLY A 153 7.72 7.54 -18.85
N ILE A 154 6.78 6.89 -18.19
CA ILE A 154 6.96 5.66 -17.42
C ILE A 154 5.80 4.70 -17.69
N GLU A 155 6.10 3.40 -17.70
CA GLU A 155 5.09 2.35 -17.81
C GLU A 155 5.37 1.26 -16.78
N PHE A 156 4.29 0.72 -16.22
CA PHE A 156 4.31 -0.40 -15.27
C PHE A 156 3.59 -1.58 -15.94
N PHE A 157 4.10 -2.79 -15.76
CA PHE A 157 3.54 -4.00 -16.36
C PHE A 157 3.16 -5.00 -15.27
N ASP A 158 2.09 -5.76 -15.50
CA ASP A 158 1.65 -6.81 -14.59
C ASP A 158 2.35 -8.16 -14.83
N HIS A 159 2.01 -9.18 -14.05
CA HIS A 159 2.58 -10.52 -14.17
C HIS A 159 2.33 -11.24 -15.52
N HIS A 160 1.46 -10.70 -16.37
CA HIS A 160 1.20 -11.19 -17.73
C HIS A 160 1.92 -10.35 -18.79
N ASP A 161 2.83 -9.46 -18.40
CA ASP A 161 3.51 -8.49 -19.26
C ASP A 161 2.56 -7.50 -19.96
N GLU A 162 1.38 -7.27 -19.38
CA GLU A 162 0.40 -6.29 -19.88
C GLU A 162 0.56 -4.93 -19.17
N PRO A 163 0.41 -3.79 -19.89
CA PRO A 163 0.51 -2.47 -19.29
C PRO A 163 -0.56 -2.23 -18.21
N ILE A 164 -0.12 -1.83 -17.02
CA ILE A 164 -1.00 -1.37 -15.95
C ILE A 164 -1.43 0.06 -16.27
N LYS A 165 -2.73 0.26 -16.45
CA LYS A 165 -3.30 1.58 -16.75
C LYS A 165 -3.27 2.49 -15.51
N LEU A 166 -2.26 3.35 -15.43
CA LEU A 166 -2.14 4.39 -14.41
C LEU A 166 -3.13 5.54 -14.68
N GLN A 167 -3.58 6.20 -13.63
CA GLN A 167 -4.39 7.41 -13.66
C GLN A 167 -3.68 8.55 -12.92
N PRO A 168 -4.06 9.82 -13.12
CA PRO A 168 -3.42 10.95 -12.44
C PRO A 168 -3.36 10.82 -10.92
N GLN A 169 -4.39 10.24 -10.27
CA GLN A 169 -4.40 10.01 -8.83
C GLN A 169 -3.35 8.99 -8.36
N ASN A 170 -2.84 8.14 -9.25
CA ASN A 170 -1.76 7.21 -8.93
C ASN A 170 -0.40 7.89 -8.93
N LEU A 171 -0.28 9.12 -9.42
CA LEU A 171 1.01 9.75 -9.69
C LEU A 171 1.22 10.99 -8.82
N ALA A 172 2.41 11.11 -8.26
CA ALA A 172 2.89 12.36 -7.71
C ALA A 172 4.35 12.56 -8.07
N ALA A 173 4.77 13.81 -8.27
CA ALA A 173 6.17 14.13 -8.51
C ALA A 173 6.64 15.26 -7.59
N PHE A 174 7.91 15.20 -7.20
CA PHE A 174 8.54 16.26 -6.44
C PHE A 174 9.95 16.57 -6.97
N PRO A 175 10.23 17.81 -7.40
CA PRO A 175 9.24 18.87 -7.63
C PRO A 175 8.26 18.46 -8.75
N GLU A 176 7.03 18.99 -8.72
CA GLU A 176 5.98 18.56 -9.66
C GLU A 176 6.38 18.85 -11.11
N SER A 177 6.86 20.07 -11.40
CA SER A 177 7.39 20.45 -12.71
C SER A 177 8.18 21.75 -12.58
N VAL A 178 8.70 22.24 -13.71
CA VAL A 178 9.30 23.58 -13.82
C VAL A 178 8.36 24.73 -13.43
N ASN A 179 7.04 24.51 -13.35
CA ASN A 179 6.08 25.52 -12.89
C ASN A 179 6.25 25.91 -11.41
N ILE A 180 7.06 25.17 -10.63
CA ILE A 180 7.45 25.60 -9.27
C ILE A 180 8.34 26.86 -9.28
N LEU A 181 8.99 27.18 -10.41
CA LEU A 181 9.90 28.30 -10.52
C LEU A 181 9.11 29.61 -10.69
N PRO A 182 9.43 30.70 -9.94
CA PRO A 182 8.64 31.94 -9.96
C PRO A 182 8.49 32.62 -11.34
N ALA A 183 9.47 32.40 -12.23
CA ALA A 183 9.49 33.00 -13.57
C ALA A 183 8.76 32.16 -14.63
N VAL A 184 8.28 30.96 -14.28
CA VAL A 184 7.62 30.02 -15.20
C VAL A 184 6.13 30.01 -14.90
N LYS A 185 5.30 30.11 -15.94
CA LYS A 185 3.84 30.03 -15.82
C LYS A 185 3.25 29.21 -16.96
N GLY A 186 2.45 28.20 -16.61
CA GLY A 186 1.70 27.40 -17.58
C GLY A 186 2.58 26.62 -18.54
N ASP A 187 3.79 26.24 -18.12
CA ASP A 187 4.63 25.36 -18.90
C ASP A 187 3.97 23.97 -19.00
N PRO A 188 3.86 23.39 -20.20
CA PRO A 188 3.08 22.18 -20.40
C PRO A 188 3.77 20.90 -19.90
N ARG A 189 5.01 20.98 -19.39
CA ARG A 189 5.81 19.81 -18.98
C ARG A 189 5.49 19.34 -17.55
N THR A 190 4.23 19.04 -17.29
CA THR A 190 3.70 18.60 -15.98
C THR A 190 3.94 17.12 -15.73
N SER A 191 3.80 16.66 -14.49
CA SER A 191 4.04 15.26 -14.14
C SER A 191 3.05 14.30 -14.79
N GLU A 192 1.82 14.73 -15.09
CA GLU A 192 0.80 13.90 -15.73
C GLU A 192 1.25 13.35 -17.10
N ASN A 193 2.11 14.09 -17.81
CA ASN A 193 2.68 13.63 -19.08
C ASN A 193 3.50 12.34 -18.95
N LEU A 194 3.95 12.00 -17.72
CA LEU A 194 4.67 10.75 -17.50
C LEU A 194 3.86 9.50 -17.83
N ILE A 195 2.52 9.61 -17.80
CA ILE A 195 1.60 8.48 -17.94
C ILE A 195 0.59 8.68 -19.07
N ASP A 196 0.83 9.62 -19.99
CA ASP A 196 -0.09 9.93 -21.09
C ASP A 196 -0.01 8.94 -22.27
N GLY A 197 1.01 8.07 -22.27
CA GLY A 197 1.26 7.04 -23.28
C GLY A 197 1.97 7.54 -24.55
N VAL A 198 2.30 8.83 -24.65
CA VAL A 198 2.97 9.44 -25.82
C VAL A 198 4.49 9.47 -25.59
N ASN A 199 5.09 8.28 -25.44
CA ASN A 199 6.47 8.15 -24.99
C ASN A 199 7.53 8.47 -26.06
N ASP A 200 7.25 8.21 -27.34
CA ASP A 200 8.19 8.44 -28.45
C ASP A 200 7.98 9.82 -29.10
N THR A 201 8.43 10.87 -28.43
CA THR A 201 8.13 12.26 -28.81
C THR A 201 9.23 13.25 -28.43
N THR A 202 9.21 14.42 -29.06
CA THR A 202 9.96 15.62 -28.65
C THR A 202 9.03 16.81 -28.36
N SER A 203 7.71 16.60 -28.35
CA SER A 203 6.74 17.63 -28.02
C SER A 203 6.73 17.89 -26.52
N ALA A 204 6.93 19.15 -26.12
CA ALA A 204 6.98 19.51 -24.71
C ALA A 204 5.66 19.23 -23.95
N SER A 205 4.52 19.17 -24.66
CA SER A 205 3.22 18.84 -24.07
C SER A 205 3.02 17.37 -23.71
N HIS A 206 4.00 16.51 -24.06
CA HIS A 206 4.00 15.06 -23.83
C HIS A 206 5.30 14.63 -23.14
N MET A 207 5.90 15.53 -22.36
CA MET A 207 7.16 15.30 -21.68
C MET A 207 7.09 15.91 -20.29
N TRP A 208 7.82 15.34 -19.34
CA TRP A 208 7.95 15.89 -18.00
C TRP A 208 9.32 16.54 -17.80
N LEU A 209 9.34 17.70 -17.15
CA LEU A 209 10.58 18.37 -16.77
C LEU A 209 10.41 19.06 -15.42
N THR A 210 11.41 18.90 -14.56
CA THR A 210 11.42 19.46 -13.21
C THR A 210 12.82 20.01 -12.87
N PRO A 211 12.94 21.03 -12.00
CA PRO A 211 14.26 21.53 -11.62
C PRO A 211 14.99 20.54 -10.71
N VAL A 212 16.31 20.48 -10.86
CA VAL A 212 17.21 19.86 -9.89
C VAL A 212 17.37 20.82 -8.72
N LEU A 213 16.93 20.40 -7.53
CA LEU A 213 17.01 21.22 -6.32
C LEU A 213 18.27 20.91 -5.51
N PRO A 214 18.89 21.89 -4.84
CA PRO A 214 20.06 21.65 -3.98
C PRO A 214 19.78 20.58 -2.93
N ASN A 215 20.68 19.60 -2.83
CA ASN A 215 20.63 18.49 -1.87
C ASN A 215 19.32 17.66 -1.91
N ARG A 216 18.58 17.67 -3.03
CA ARG A 216 17.34 16.92 -3.17
C ARG A 216 17.24 16.29 -4.54
N TYR A 217 16.95 15.00 -4.56
CA TYR A 217 16.64 14.29 -5.80
C TYR A 217 15.20 14.57 -6.25
N ALA A 218 15.02 14.71 -7.56
CA ALA A 218 13.71 14.63 -8.17
C ALA A 218 13.15 13.22 -7.97
N ARG A 219 11.88 13.13 -7.57
CA ARG A 219 11.21 11.89 -7.22
C ARG A 219 9.87 11.80 -7.92
N VAL A 220 9.56 10.61 -8.43
CA VAL A 220 8.24 10.25 -8.93
C VAL A 220 7.71 9.12 -8.05
N PHE A 221 6.48 9.28 -7.58
CA PHE A 221 5.75 8.32 -6.78
C PHE A 221 4.61 7.74 -7.61
N VAL A 222 4.50 6.41 -7.63
CA VAL A 222 3.39 5.69 -8.24
C VAL A 222 2.69 4.88 -7.15
N ILE A 223 1.43 5.22 -6.89
CA ILE A 223 0.61 4.72 -5.79
C ILE A 223 -0.44 3.78 -6.35
N PHE A 224 -0.42 2.53 -5.89
CA PHE A 224 -1.45 1.54 -6.18
C PHE A 224 -2.38 1.38 -4.98
N ASP A 225 -3.63 1.84 -5.14
CA ASP A 225 -4.68 1.74 -4.12
C ASP A 225 -5.20 0.30 -3.94
N PHE A 226 -4.84 -0.59 -4.85
CA PHE A 226 -5.21 -1.99 -4.86
C PHE A 226 -3.96 -2.89 -4.98
N PRO A 227 -4.07 -4.16 -4.57
CA PRO A 227 -3.06 -5.18 -4.86
C PRO A 227 -2.66 -5.19 -6.35
N THR A 228 -1.49 -4.64 -6.67
CA THR A 228 -0.96 -4.67 -8.04
C THR A 228 0.40 -5.35 -8.06
N TYR A 229 0.49 -6.46 -8.79
CA TYR A 229 1.76 -7.10 -9.09
C TYR A 229 2.43 -6.31 -10.21
N VAL A 230 3.68 -5.88 -10.00
CA VAL A 230 4.47 -5.19 -11.03
C VAL A 230 5.63 -6.10 -11.43
N SER A 231 5.64 -6.56 -12.68
CA SER A 231 6.69 -7.40 -13.25
C SER A 231 7.86 -6.56 -13.78
N GLN A 232 7.53 -5.43 -14.43
CA GLN A 232 8.48 -4.59 -15.14
C GLN A 232 8.10 -3.12 -14.98
N ILE A 233 9.12 -2.26 -14.93
CA ILE A 233 9.00 -0.81 -15.07
C ILE A 233 9.81 -0.39 -16.29
N ARG A 234 9.17 0.29 -17.25
CA ARG A 234 9.85 0.93 -18.39
C ARG A 234 9.94 2.42 -18.15
N VAL A 235 11.10 3.00 -18.46
CA VAL A 235 11.37 4.43 -18.31
C VAL A 235 11.81 4.98 -19.65
N TYR A 236 11.09 5.97 -20.16
CA TYR A 236 11.36 6.63 -21.42
C TYR A 236 12.09 7.94 -21.14
N ASN A 237 13.34 8.03 -21.61
CA ASN A 237 14.22 9.14 -21.28
C ASN A 237 13.89 10.42 -22.05
N TYR A 238 14.35 11.57 -21.55
CA TYR A 238 14.05 12.88 -22.13
C TYR A 238 14.70 13.08 -23.50
N ARG A 239 13.91 13.08 -24.58
CA ARG A 239 14.45 13.09 -25.94
C ARG A 239 14.81 14.48 -26.48
N LYS A 240 14.04 15.52 -26.12
CA LYS A 240 14.18 16.86 -26.73
C LYS A 240 15.55 17.51 -26.48
N THR A 241 16.14 17.26 -25.32
CA THR A 241 17.47 17.75 -24.92
C THR A 241 18.11 16.64 -24.10
N PRO A 242 18.86 15.71 -24.73
CA PRO A 242 19.32 14.49 -24.08
C PRO A 242 20.10 14.70 -22.78
N GLU A 243 20.80 15.84 -22.64
CA GLU A 243 21.54 16.24 -21.44
C GLU A 243 20.65 16.36 -20.20
N ARG A 244 19.36 16.69 -20.37
CA ARG A 244 18.34 16.74 -19.31
C ARG A 244 17.77 15.38 -18.95
N GLY A 245 18.07 14.35 -19.74
CA GLY A 245 17.64 13.00 -19.47
C GLY A 245 18.27 12.43 -18.21
N VAL A 246 17.61 11.45 -17.60
CA VAL A 246 18.09 10.75 -16.41
C VAL A 246 19.20 9.77 -16.80
N ARG A 247 20.34 9.83 -16.10
CA ARG A 247 21.46 8.89 -16.28
C ARG A 247 21.41 7.75 -15.27
N HIS A 248 21.10 8.05 -14.01
CA HIS A 248 21.02 7.07 -12.94
C HIS A 248 19.69 7.24 -12.19
N ILE A 249 19.02 6.12 -11.93
CA ILE A 249 17.74 6.06 -11.23
C ILE A 249 17.81 4.97 -10.16
N ALA A 250 17.29 5.27 -8.97
CA ALA A 250 17.03 4.26 -7.94
C ALA A 250 15.53 4.04 -7.85
N VAL A 251 15.11 2.78 -7.81
CA VAL A 251 13.71 2.40 -7.62
C VAL A 251 13.59 1.69 -6.28
N SER A 252 12.69 2.19 -5.44
CA SER A 252 12.26 1.52 -4.21
C SER A 252 10.75 1.37 -4.20
N TYR A 253 10.25 0.50 -3.33
CA TYR A 253 8.83 0.43 -3.06
C TYR A 253 8.58 0.31 -1.55
N GLU A 254 7.44 0.82 -1.11
CA GLU A 254 7.00 0.76 0.28
C GLU A 254 5.53 0.37 0.34
N ILE A 255 5.14 -0.28 1.44
CA ILE A 255 3.74 -0.55 1.76
C ILE A 255 3.39 0.40 2.89
N LEU A 256 2.46 1.32 2.67
CA LEU A 256 2.04 2.24 3.73
C LEU A 256 1.31 1.45 4.83
N GLN A 257 1.73 1.69 6.07
CA GLN A 257 1.12 1.13 7.28
C GLN A 257 0.17 2.14 7.90
#